data_AF-A0AAW9JAR5-F1
#
_entry.id   AF-A0AAW9JAR5-F1
#
_cell.length_a   1.000
_cell.length_b   1.000
_cell.length_c   1.000
_cell.angle_alpha   90.00
_cell.angle_beta   90.00
_cell.angle_gamma   90.00
#
_symmetry.space_group_name_H-M   'P 1'
#
loop_
_entity.id
_entity.type
_entity.pdbx_description
1 polymer ?
#
loop_
_entity_poly.entity_id
_entity_poly.type
_entity_poly.pdbx_seq_one_letter_code
_entity_poly.pdbx_strand_id
1 'polypeptide(L)'
;VIILLVPRYIISKPLTNTYLGMILPLSVSIWGVFMYINYFKSLPNAVFEAARIDGASELKILCHIAFPVTKSVTTIVFLSTFMTRWSELMWDMLISPKVDMQTLNVLISTQFKPMGNLPGPMYA
;
A
#
# COMPACT_ATOMS: atom_id res chain seq x y z
N VAL A 1 13.21 -2.89 3.21
CA VAL A 1 12.38 -2.79 1.98
C VAL A 1 13.21 -2.86 0.71
N ILE A 2 14.36 -2.17 0.63
CA ILE A 2 15.22 -2.14 -0.57
C ILE A 2 15.72 -3.53 -1.00
N ILE A 3 16.06 -4.42 -0.06
CA ILE A 3 16.53 -5.79 -0.38
C ILE A 3 15.43 -6.62 -1.08
N LEU A 4 14.16 -6.36 -0.78
CA LEU A 4 13.02 -7.06 -1.40
C LEU A 4 12.59 -6.42 -2.72
N LEU A 5 13.17 -5.28 -3.11
CA LEU A 5 12.76 -4.56 -4.31
C LEU A 5 13.08 -5.35 -5.58
N VAL A 6 14.27 -5.96 -5.66
CA VAL A 6 14.71 -6.74 -6.83
C VAL A 6 13.86 -7.99 -7.03
N PRO A 7 13.66 -8.87 -6.03
CA PRO A 7 12.79 -10.03 -6.20
C PRO A 7 11.34 -9.64 -6.53
N ARG A 8 10.81 -8.59 -5.89
CA ARG A 8 9.42 -8.13 -6.11
C ARG A 8 9.22 -7.61 -7.53
N TYR A 9 10.22 -6.94 -8.09
CA TYR A 9 10.20 -6.48 -9.49
C TYR A 9 10.23 -7.65 -10.49
N ILE A 10 11.05 -8.67 -10.24
CA ILE A 10 11.13 -9.83 -11.14
C ILE A 10 9.76 -10.52 -11.24
N ILE A 11 9.03 -10.61 -10.13
CA ILE A 11 7.68 -11.18 -10.07
C ILE A 11 6.64 -10.30 -10.76
N SER A 12 6.74 -8.96 -10.64
CA SER A 12 5.79 -8.01 -11.23
C SER A 12 6.12 -7.57 -12.66
N LYS A 13 7.25 -8.00 -13.22
CA LYS A 13 7.67 -7.74 -14.60
C LYS A 13 6.58 -8.01 -15.68
N PRO A 14 5.76 -9.07 -15.62
CA PRO A 14 4.68 -9.25 -16.60
C PRO A 14 3.54 -8.21 -16.46
N LEU A 15 3.46 -7.50 -15.33
CA LEU A 15 2.44 -6.49 -15.01
C LEU A 15 2.98 -5.05 -15.12
N THR A 16 4.14 -4.84 -15.75
CA THR A 16 4.72 -3.51 -15.96
C THR A 16 3.80 -2.63 -16.83
N ASN A 17 3.72 -1.33 -16.52
CA ASN A 17 2.79 -0.36 -17.12
C ASN A 17 1.30 -0.72 -16.95
N THR A 18 0.93 -1.33 -15.82
CA THR A 18 -0.48 -1.54 -15.46
C THR A 18 -0.74 -1.08 -14.03
N TYR A 19 -1.93 -0.56 -13.77
CA TYR A 19 -2.35 -0.22 -12.40
C TYR A 19 -2.31 -1.42 -11.45
N LEU A 20 -2.56 -2.63 -11.97
CA LEU A 20 -2.44 -3.86 -11.19
C LEU A 20 -1.00 -4.12 -10.75
N GLY A 21 -0.01 -3.89 -11.62
CA GLY A 21 1.41 -4.01 -11.28
C GLY A 21 1.86 -3.01 -10.20
N MET A 22 1.21 -1.85 -10.15
CA MET A 22 1.46 -0.83 -9.12
C MET A 22 0.83 -1.21 -7.77
N ILE A 23 -0.41 -1.71 -7.79
CA ILE A 23 -1.19 -1.96 -6.57
C ILE A 23 -0.86 -3.32 -5.93
N LEU A 24 -0.86 -4.40 -6.71
CA LEU A 24 -0.84 -5.77 -6.18
C LEU A 24 0.35 -6.03 -5.25
N PRO A 25 1.59 -5.71 -5.63
CA PRO A 25 2.73 -6.06 -4.78
C PRO A 25 2.64 -5.32 -3.46
N LEU A 26 2.17 -4.07 -3.47
CA LEU A 26 2.11 -3.15 -2.35
C LEU A 26 0.80 -3.21 -1.54
N SER A 27 -0.10 -4.14 -1.88
CA SER A 27 -1.43 -4.26 -1.27
C SER A 27 -1.41 -4.76 0.17
N VAL A 28 -0.45 -5.63 0.51
CA VAL A 28 -0.35 -6.21 1.86
C VAL A 28 0.70 -5.45 2.67
N SER A 29 0.26 -4.92 3.82
CA SER A 29 1.10 -4.24 4.79
C SER A 29 1.25 -5.08 6.05
N ILE A 30 2.47 -5.55 6.33
CA ILE A 30 2.79 -6.31 7.56
C ILE A 30 2.47 -5.49 8.81
N TRP A 31 2.77 -4.18 8.77
CA TRP A 31 2.47 -3.27 9.86
C TRP A 31 0.95 -3.12 10.09
N GLY A 32 0.16 -3.06 9.01
CA GLY A 32 -1.29 -3.04 9.10
C GLY A 32 -1.84 -4.30 9.79
N VAL A 33 -1.36 -5.48 9.36
CA VAL A 33 -1.72 -6.77 9.99
C VAL A 33 -1.36 -6.78 11.47
N PHE A 34 -0.15 -6.31 11.81
CA PHE A 34 0.28 -6.21 13.20
C PHE A 34 -0.64 -5.30 14.02
N MET A 35 -1.02 -4.13 13.50
CA MET A 35 -1.95 -3.21 14.18
C MET A 35 -3.30 -3.87 14.47
N TYR A 36 -3.89 -4.57 13.49
CA TYR A 36 -5.15 -5.30 13.72
C TYR A 36 -5.01 -6.40 14.77
N ILE A 37 -3.92 -7.18 14.74
CA ILE A 37 -3.69 -8.24 15.74
C ILE A 37 -3.59 -7.64 17.14
N ASN A 38 -2.84 -6.56 17.33
CA ASN A 38 -2.71 -5.91 18.64
C ASN A 38 -4.05 -5.36 19.12
N TYR A 39 -4.85 -4.79 18.22
CA TYR A 39 -6.17 -4.30 18.54
C TYR A 39 -7.12 -5.41 18.98
N PHE A 40 -7.19 -6.51 18.24
CA PHE A 40 -8.02 -7.66 18.63
C PHE A 40 -7.60 -8.27 19.96
N LYS A 41 -6.29 -8.34 20.24
CA LYS A 41 -5.78 -8.81 21.54
C LYS A 41 -6.16 -7.90 22.71
N SER A 42 -6.42 -6.62 22.46
CA SER A 42 -6.85 -5.68 23.50
C SER A 42 -8.34 -5.79 23.85
N LEU A 43 -9.14 -6.47 23.02
CA LEU A 43 -10.57 -6.63 23.24
C LEU A 43 -10.84 -7.79 24.22
N PRO A 44 -11.86 -7.67 25.09
CA PRO A 44 -12.27 -8.78 25.95
C PRO A 44 -12.79 -9.97 25.15
N ASN A 45 -12.22 -11.16 25.36
CA ASN A 45 -12.65 -12.39 24.68
C ASN A 45 -14.13 -12.76 24.94
N ALA A 46 -14.67 -12.34 26.09
CA ALA A 46 -16.06 -12.60 26.48
C ALA A 46 -17.09 -12.11 25.46
N VAL A 47 -16.79 -11.03 24.71
CA VAL A 47 -17.70 -10.51 23.68
C VAL A 47 -17.87 -11.50 22.53
N PHE A 48 -16.78 -12.18 22.15
CA PHE A 48 -16.80 -13.17 21.08
C PHE A 48 -17.40 -14.51 21.55
N GLU A 49 -17.15 -14.89 22.80
CA GLU A 49 -17.75 -16.08 23.40
C GLU A 49 -19.27 -15.95 23.57
N ALA A 50 -19.75 -14.79 24.03
CA ALA A 50 -21.19 -14.51 24.12
C ALA A 50 -21.87 -14.63 22.75
N ALA A 51 -21.27 -14.07 21.70
CA ALA A 51 -21.83 -14.17 20.35
C ALA A 51 -21.90 -15.62 19.83
N ARG A 52 -20.96 -16.49 20.23
CA ARG A 52 -21.00 -17.93 19.91
C ARG A 52 -22.09 -18.65 20.69
N ILE A 53 -22.29 -18.30 21.96
CA ILE A 53 -23.38 -18.83 22.79
C ILE A 53 -24.74 -18.43 22.20
N ASP A 54 -24.85 -17.21 21.65
CA ASP A 54 -26.03 -16.72 20.94
C ASP A 54 -26.24 -17.36 19.55
N GLY A 55 -25.40 -18.33 19.16
CA GLY A 55 -25.52 -19.08 17.91
C GLY A 55 -25.10 -18.29 16.66
N ALA A 56 -24.35 -17.20 16.81
CA ALA A 56 -23.84 -16.46 15.65
C ALA A 56 -22.74 -17.27 14.93
N SER A 57 -22.83 -17.34 13.60
CA SER A 57 -21.77 -17.93 12.78
C SER A 57 -20.52 -17.04 12.78
N GLU A 58 -19.34 -17.63 12.54
CA GLU A 58 -18.05 -16.90 12.52
C GLU A 58 -18.05 -15.74 11.51
N LEU A 59 -18.68 -15.89 10.35
CA LEU A 59 -18.87 -14.79 9.38
C LEU A 59 -19.72 -13.66 9.93
N LYS A 60 -20.77 -13.98 10.71
CA LYS A 60 -21.64 -12.98 11.33
C LYS A 60 -20.89 -12.22 12.43
N ILE A 61 -20.11 -12.94 13.25
CA ILE A 61 -19.22 -12.35 14.27
C ILE A 61 -18.21 -11.41 13.60
N LEU A 62 -17.60 -11.83 12.50
CA LEU A 62 -16.63 -11.01 11.77
C LEU A 62 -17.26 -9.72 11.24
N CYS A 63 -18.39 -9.80 10.52
CA CYS A 63 -19.01 -8.63 9.90
C CYS A 63 -19.75 -7.72 10.88
N HIS A 64 -20.43 -8.26 11.89
CA HIS A 64 -21.29 -7.48 12.79
C HIS A 64 -20.63 -7.07 14.11
N ILE A 65 -19.55 -7.74 14.51
CA ILE A 65 -18.87 -7.45 15.78
C ILE A 65 -17.44 -7.00 15.50
N ALA A 66 -16.62 -7.85 14.87
CA ALA A 66 -15.21 -7.55 14.67
C ALA A 66 -14.97 -6.31 13.80
N PHE A 67 -15.64 -6.23 12.65
CA PHE A 67 -15.48 -5.13 11.70
C PHE A 67 -15.84 -3.74 12.28
N PRO A 68 -17.04 -3.52 12.88
CA PRO A 68 -17.38 -2.21 13.43
C PRO A 68 -16.49 -1.81 14.62
N VAL A 69 -16.07 -2.77 15.45
CA VAL A 69 -15.16 -2.48 16.58
C VAL A 69 -13.79 -2.03 16.05
N THR A 70 -13.30 -2.61 14.94
CA THR A 70 -12.02 -2.20 14.34
C THR A 70 -11.99 -0.84 13.65
N LYS A 71 -13.12 -0.11 13.53
CA LYS A 71 -13.22 1.15 12.75
C LYS A 71 -12.13 2.18 13.10
N SER A 72 -11.79 2.29 14.39
CA SER A 72 -10.74 3.20 14.86
C SER A 72 -9.37 2.84 14.28
N VAL A 73 -8.95 1.58 14.43
CA VAL A 73 -7.67 1.09 13.91
C VAL A 73 -7.65 1.07 12.39
N THR A 74 -8.77 0.74 11.74
CA THR A 74 -8.90 0.83 10.28
C THR A 74 -8.59 2.23 9.78
N THR A 75 -9.04 3.28 10.48
CA THR A 75 -8.77 4.67 10.10
C THR A 75 -7.27 5.00 10.15
N ILE A 76 -6.58 4.56 11.21
CA ILE A 76 -5.13 4.76 11.38
C ILE A 76 -4.36 3.99 10.30
N VAL A 77 -4.70 2.73 10.09
CA VAL A 77 -4.04 1.88 9.09
C VAL A 77 -4.27 2.42 7.68
N PHE A 78 -5.48 2.87 7.38
CA PHE A 78 -5.83 3.48 6.11
C PHE A 78 -5.00 4.73 5.84
N LEU A 79 -4.98 5.68 6.77
CA LEU A 79 -4.26 6.94 6.60
C LEU A 79 -2.75 6.71 6.43
N SER A 80 -2.16 5.84 7.26
CA SER A 80 -0.73 5.54 7.18
C SER A 80 -0.37 4.83 5.88
N THR A 81 -1.19 3.87 5.45
CA THR A 81 -0.99 3.17 4.17
C THR A 81 -1.14 4.12 3.00
N PHE A 82 -2.13 5.00 3.03
CA PHE A 82 -2.37 6.02 2.01
C PHE A 82 -1.16 6.95 1.87
N MET A 83 -0.65 7.50 2.97
CA MET A 83 0.53 8.38 2.95
C MET A 83 1.78 7.67 2.42
N THR A 84 1.96 6.40 2.78
CA THR A 84 3.07 5.58 2.31
C THR A 84 2.97 5.34 0.80
N ARG A 85 1.76 5.05 0.29
CA ARG A 85 1.54 4.85 -1.16
C ARG A 85 1.62 6.14 -1.95
N TRP A 86 1.11 7.24 -1.41
CA TRP A 86 1.23 8.54 -2.03
C TRP A 86 2.70 8.89 -2.22
N SER A 87 3.53 8.73 -1.18
CA SER A 87 4.95 9.11 -1.21
C SER A 87 5.87 8.07 -1.89
N GLU A 88 5.34 6.98 -2.44
CA GLU A 88 6.13 5.88 -2.98
C GLU A 88 6.71 6.24 -4.36
N LEU A 89 7.96 6.70 -4.40
CA LEU A 89 8.61 7.06 -5.67
C LEU A 89 9.33 5.88 -6.33
N MET A 90 10.11 5.12 -5.55
CA MET A 90 11.06 4.15 -6.10
C MET A 90 10.37 3.00 -6.86
N TRP A 91 9.28 2.48 -6.31
CA TRP A 91 8.51 1.41 -6.93
C TRP A 91 7.83 1.88 -8.22
N ASP A 92 7.20 3.06 -8.20
CA ASP A 92 6.44 3.60 -9.32
C ASP A 92 7.33 3.87 -10.54
N MET A 93 8.54 4.40 -10.32
CA MET A 93 9.53 4.59 -11.39
C MET A 93 9.94 3.28 -12.06
N LEU A 94 10.00 2.20 -11.29
CA LEU A 94 10.47 0.90 -11.77
C LEU A 94 9.39 0.15 -12.57
N ILE A 95 8.13 0.25 -12.14
CA ILE A 95 7.01 -0.47 -12.73
C ILE A 95 6.30 0.30 -13.85
N SER A 96 6.42 1.63 -13.88
CA SER A 96 5.81 2.49 -14.89
C SER A 96 6.83 3.40 -15.61
N PRO A 97 7.64 2.84 -16.51
CA PRO A 97 8.56 3.63 -17.32
C PRO A 97 7.87 4.56 -18.34
N LYS A 98 6.62 4.27 -18.76
CA LYS A 98 5.87 5.12 -19.71
C LYS A 98 5.33 6.37 -19.02
N VAL A 99 5.55 7.55 -19.64
CA VAL A 99 5.11 8.86 -19.14
C VAL A 99 3.61 8.89 -18.82
N ASP A 100 2.77 8.29 -19.67
CA ASP A 100 1.30 8.29 -19.50
C ASP A 100 0.80 7.49 -18.28
N MET A 101 1.63 6.60 -17.73
CA MET A 101 1.32 5.78 -16.55
C MET A 101 2.09 6.21 -15.30
N GLN A 102 2.95 7.23 -15.40
CA GLN A 102 3.71 7.74 -14.26
C GLN A 102 2.79 8.39 -13.22
N THR A 103 3.08 8.15 -11.95
CA THR A 103 2.42 8.89 -10.88
C THR A 103 2.93 10.33 -10.83
N LEU A 104 2.13 11.22 -10.23
CA LEU A 104 2.46 12.64 -10.11
C LEU A 104 3.86 12.87 -9.52
N ASN A 105 4.21 12.10 -8.48
CA ASN A 105 5.52 12.21 -7.82
C ASN A 105 6.66 11.77 -8.74
N VAL A 106 6.46 10.73 -9.54
CA VAL A 106 7.45 10.32 -10.55
C VAL A 106 7.64 11.40 -11.60
N LEU A 107 6.55 11.92 -12.17
CA LEU A 107 6.60 12.94 -13.21
C LEU A 107 7.36 14.18 -12.73
N ILE A 108 7.01 14.69 -11.55
CA ILE A 108 7.69 15.84 -10.96
C ILE A 108 9.18 15.54 -10.75
N SER A 109 9.54 14.38 -10.22
CA SER A 109 10.95 14.01 -9.99
C SER A 109 11.77 13.90 -11.28
N THR A 110 11.17 13.47 -12.38
CA THR A 110 11.86 13.31 -13.68
C THR A 110 12.05 14.64 -14.41
N GLN A 111 11.14 15.59 -14.21
CA GLN A 111 11.25 16.96 -14.74
C GLN A 111 12.40 17.75 -14.06
N PHE A 112 12.74 17.42 -12.82
CA PHE A 112 13.87 18.01 -12.09
C PHE A 112 15.24 17.38 -12.42
N LYS A 113 15.32 16.41 -13.34
CA LYS A 113 16.64 16.07 -13.90
C LYS A 113 17.19 17.35 -14.56
N PRO A 114 18.39 17.84 -14.16
CA PRO A 114 18.97 18.97 -14.84
C PRO A 114 19.03 18.64 -16.33
N MET A 115 18.77 19.65 -17.15
CA MET A 115 18.86 19.64 -18.61
C MET A 115 20.25 19.15 -19.07
N GLY A 116 20.54 17.86 -18.92
CA GLY A 116 21.84 17.26 -19.19
C GLY A 116 22.10 17.03 -20.67
N ASN A 117 21.18 17.46 -21.54
CA ASN A 117 21.26 17.35 -22.99
C ASN A 117 20.72 18.59 -23.73
N LEU A 118 20.56 19.76 -23.07
CA LEU A 118 20.59 21.00 -23.85
C LEU A 118 22.08 21.39 -23.98
N PRO A 119 22.69 21.35 -25.18
CA PRO A 119 23.92 22.09 -25.39
C PRO A 119 23.60 23.53 -25.00
N GLY A 120 24.23 24.01 -23.93
CA GLY A 120 24.07 25.40 -23.52
C GLY A 120 24.47 26.34 -24.66
N PRO A 121 24.17 27.65 -24.55
CA PRO A 121 24.52 28.67 -25.56
C PRO A 121 26.03 28.85 -25.82
N MET A 122 26.88 27.92 -25.39
CA MET A 122 28.31 27.83 -25.71
C MET A 122 28.59 27.20 -27.10
N TYR A 123 27.55 26.91 -27.88
CA TYR A 123 27.66 26.46 -29.29
C TYR A 123 26.99 27.43 -30.29
N ALA A 124 26.85 28.71 -29.92
CA ALA A 124 26.48 29.79 -30.84
C ALA A 124 27.58 30.85 -30.87
#